data_AF-A0A524EWS0-F1
#
_entry.id   AF-A0A524EWS0-F1
#
_cell.length_a   1.000
_cell.length_b   1.000
_cell.length_c   1.000
_cell.angle_alpha   90.00
_cell.angle_beta   90.00
_cell.angle_gamma   90.00
#
_symmetry.space_group_name_H-M   'P 1'
#
loop_
_entity.id
_entity.type
_entity.pdbx_description
1 polymer ?
#
loop_
_entity_poly.entity_id
_entity_poly.type
_entity_poly.pdbx_seq_one_letter_code
_entity_poly.pdbx_strand_id
1 'polypeptide(L)'
;MILAKKEYQFTEVQKGYANQTLYINLTTKEIKIKPVSDEMKQKFIGGKGFDLWLMWNNLPKDKIVRWDDPENEICISSGPLGGSIFYPG
;
A
#
# COMPACT_ATOMS: atom_id res chain seq x y z
N MET A 1 -13.85 19.48 -10.21
CA MET A 1 -13.63 19.88 -8.80
C MET A 1 -12.63 18.91 -8.17
N ILE A 2 -11.61 19.40 -7.47
CA ILE A 2 -10.64 18.55 -6.75
C ILE A 2 -11.21 18.22 -5.36
N LEU A 3 -11.24 16.93 -4.98
CA LEU A 3 -11.81 16.47 -3.71
C LEU A 3 -10.80 16.47 -2.55
N ALA A 4 -9.53 16.15 -2.85
CA ALA A 4 -8.39 16.23 -1.94
C ALA A 4 -7.09 16.30 -2.75
N LYS A 5 -6.02 16.81 -2.15
CA LYS A 5 -4.68 16.83 -2.75
C LYS A 5 -3.62 16.54 -1.70
N LYS A 6 -2.53 15.90 -2.12
CA LYS A 6 -1.33 15.70 -1.33
C LYS A 6 -0.11 15.99 -2.22
N GLU A 7 0.79 16.82 -1.74
CA GLU A 7 2.07 17.03 -2.42
C GLU A 7 2.99 15.84 -2.15
N TYR A 8 3.51 15.25 -3.22
CA TYR A 8 4.43 14.13 -3.15
C TYR A 8 5.86 14.63 -2.91
N GLN A 9 6.50 14.11 -1.87
CA GLN A 9 7.91 14.30 -1.64
C GLN A 9 8.65 13.10 -2.21
N PHE A 10 9.57 13.37 -3.13
CA PHE A 10 10.39 12.32 -3.74
C PHE A 10 11.30 11.68 -2.69
N THR A 11 11.33 10.35 -2.70
CA THR A 11 12.25 9.53 -1.90
C THR A 11 13.01 8.61 -2.84
N GLU A 12 14.32 8.49 -2.65
CA GLU A 12 15.14 7.58 -3.44
C GLU A 12 14.74 6.12 -3.20
N VAL A 13 14.64 5.35 -4.28
CA VAL A 13 14.33 3.92 -4.23
C VAL A 13 15.58 3.15 -3.79
N GLN A 14 15.46 2.38 -2.71
CA GLN A 14 16.55 1.60 -2.14
C GLN A 14 16.28 0.12 -2.37
N LYS A 15 17.10 -0.54 -3.20
CA LYS A 15 16.98 -1.97 -3.53
C LYS A 15 15.58 -2.37 -4.02
N GLY A 16 14.95 -1.53 -4.84
CA GLY A 16 13.61 -1.75 -5.37
C GLY A 16 12.46 -1.26 -4.48
N TYR A 17 12.75 -0.73 -3.27
CA TYR A 17 11.73 -0.23 -2.35
C TYR A 17 11.70 1.30 -2.30
N ALA A 18 10.53 1.89 -2.56
CA ALA A 18 10.27 3.30 -2.27
C ALA A 18 10.13 3.59 -0.76
N ASN A 19 10.10 2.54 0.07
CA ASN A 19 9.97 2.59 1.53
C ASN A 19 8.72 3.30 2.07
N GLN A 20 7.69 3.45 1.24
CA GLN A 20 6.44 4.11 1.60
C GLN A 20 5.24 3.49 0.88
N THR A 21 4.08 3.54 1.52
CA THR A 21 2.77 3.24 0.93
C THR A 21 1.91 4.50 0.95
N LEU A 22 0.98 4.59 -0.01
CA LEU A 22 -0.01 5.65 -0.07
C LEU A 22 -1.35 5.10 0.43
N TYR A 23 -1.88 5.69 1.49
CA TYR A 23 -3.20 5.39 2.02
C TYR A 23 -4.18 6.50 1.65
N ILE A 24 -5.32 6.14 1.08
CA ILE A 24 -6.37 7.06 0.67
C ILE A 24 -7.69 6.57 1.26
N ASN A 25 -8.32 7.41 2.09
CA ASN A 25 -9.67 7.15 2.60
C ASN A 25 -10.67 8.00 1.82
N LEU A 26 -11.56 7.35 1.06
CA LEU A 26 -12.51 8.05 0.19
C LEU A 26 -13.66 8.73 0.96
N THR A 27 -13.98 8.25 2.16
CA THR A 27 -15.04 8.81 3.02
C THR A 27 -14.56 10.10 3.68
N THR A 28 -13.39 10.06 4.33
CA THR A 28 -12.83 11.22 5.04
C THR A 28 -11.99 12.13 4.15
N LYS A 29 -11.70 11.69 2.92
CA LYS A 29 -10.82 12.37 1.95
C LYS A 29 -9.37 12.51 2.46
N GLU A 30 -8.98 11.67 3.42
CA GLU A 30 -7.65 11.67 3.99
C GLU A 30 -6.65 10.98 3.06
N ILE A 31 -5.47 11.59 2.91
CA ILE A 31 -4.33 11.05 2.16
C ILE A 31 -3.12 11.00 3.09
N LYS A 32 -2.62 9.79 3.39
CA LYS A 32 -1.48 9.53 4.27
C LYS A 32 -0.38 8.78 3.53
N ILE A 33 0.86 9.20 3.74
CA ILE A 33 2.04 8.39 3.38
C ILE A 33 2.41 7.60 4.64
N LYS A 34 2.44 6.27 4.55
CA LYS A 34 2.82 5.38 5.66
C LYS A 34 4.15 4.71 5.34
N PRO A 35 5.06 4.51 6.30
CA PRO A 35 6.33 3.85 6.03
C PRO A 35 6.14 2.35 5.76
N VAL A 36 6.97 1.78 4.89
CA VAL A 36 7.12 0.32 4.77
C VAL A 36 8.14 -0.15 5.81
N SER A 37 7.73 -1.00 6.75
CA SER A 37 8.61 -1.52 7.77
C SER A 37 9.58 -2.58 7.23
N ASP A 38 10.68 -2.81 7.92
CA ASP A 38 11.62 -3.87 7.55
C ASP A 38 11.02 -5.27 7.73
N GLU A 39 10.11 -5.43 8.69
CA GLU A 39 9.35 -6.66 8.87
C GLU A 39 8.49 -7.00 7.64
N MET A 40 7.81 -6.01 7.07
CA MET A 40 7.05 -6.19 5.83
C MET A 40 7.95 -6.73 4.72
N LYS A 41 9.10 -6.08 4.51
CA LYS A 41 10.07 -6.48 3.46
C LYS A 41 10.59 -7.90 3.69
N GLN A 42 10.97 -8.23 4.93
CA GLN A 42 11.56 -9.53 5.26
C GLN A 42 10.57 -10.68 5.13
N LYS A 43 9.32 -10.48 5.55
CA LYS A 43 8.31 -11.55 5.57
C LYS A 43 7.54 -11.69 4.27
N PHE A 44 7.27 -10.56 3.59
CA PHE A 44 6.33 -10.53 2.46
C PHE A 44 6.96 -10.09 1.14
N ILE A 45 8.19 -9.55 1.18
CA ILE A 45 8.95 -9.07 0.03
C ILE A 45 8.26 -7.90 -0.68
N GLY A 46 7.08 -8.07 -1.28
CA GLY A 46 6.33 -7.03 -1.97
C GLY A 46 5.11 -7.60 -2.69
N GLY A 47 4.49 -6.81 -3.59
CA GLY A 47 3.34 -7.23 -4.39
C GLY A 47 2.23 -7.84 -3.54
N LYS A 48 1.66 -8.97 -3.97
CA LYS A 48 0.57 -9.66 -3.24
C LYS A 48 0.87 -9.88 -1.75
N GLY A 49 2.13 -10.07 -1.36
CA GLY A 49 2.51 -10.17 0.04
C GLY A 49 2.22 -8.89 0.84
N PHE A 50 2.55 -7.73 0.28
CA PHE A 50 2.20 -6.44 0.89
C PHE A 50 0.70 -6.19 0.86
N ASP A 51 0.00 -6.57 -0.21
CA ASP A 51 -1.46 -6.45 -0.26
C ASP A 51 -2.13 -7.23 0.88
N LEU A 52 -1.69 -8.47 1.11
CA LEU A 52 -2.16 -9.30 2.21
C LEU A 52 -1.83 -8.69 3.58
N TRP A 53 -0.60 -8.19 3.77
CA TRP A 53 -0.20 -7.54 5.02
C TRP A 53 -1.06 -6.32 5.33
N LEU A 54 -1.23 -5.42 4.35
CA LEU A 54 -1.98 -4.18 4.52
C LEU A 54 -3.46 -4.48 4.81
N MET A 55 -4.07 -5.34 4.00
CA MET A 55 -5.46 -5.76 4.18
C MET A 55 -5.68 -6.37 5.57
N TRP A 56 -4.85 -7.34 5.98
CA TRP A 56 -4.98 -8.01 7.27
C TRP A 56 -4.90 -7.06 8.46
N ASN A 57 -4.03 -6.04 8.38
CA ASN A 57 -3.84 -5.08 9.47
C ASN A 57 -4.91 -3.98 9.53
N ASN A 58 -5.56 -3.66 8.40
CA ASN A 58 -6.58 -2.61 8.36
C ASN A 58 -8.01 -3.13 8.54
N LEU A 59 -8.27 -4.42 8.30
CA LEU A 59 -9.60 -4.99 8.53
C LEU A 59 -9.99 -4.96 10.03
N PRO A 60 -11.24 -4.63 10.36
CA PRO A 60 -11.78 -4.74 11.71
C PRO A 60 -11.73 -6.19 12.19
N LYS A 61 -11.34 -6.39 13.45
CA LYS A 61 -11.16 -7.72 14.05
C LYS A 61 -12.42 -8.25 14.75
N ASP A 62 -13.40 -7.39 14.95
CA ASP A 62 -14.63 -7.63 15.70
C ASP A 62 -15.82 -8.03 14.80
N LYS A 63 -15.65 -7.99 13.47
CA LYS A 63 -16.70 -8.40 12.52
C LYS A 63 -16.14 -8.94 11.20
N ILE A 64 -16.99 -9.64 10.46
CA ILE A 64 -16.71 -10.09 9.10
C ILE A 64 -17.05 -8.94 8.14
N VAL A 65 -16.07 -8.53 7.33
CA VAL A 65 -16.24 -7.50 6.29
C VAL A 65 -16.71 -8.15 5.00
N ARG A 66 -17.77 -7.61 4.41
CA ARG A 66 -18.27 -8.02 3.10
C ARG A 66 -17.46 -7.40 1.98
N TRP A 67 -17.54 -8.00 0.79
CA TRP A 67 -16.82 -7.50 -0.37
C TRP A 67 -17.20 -6.06 -0.77
N ASP A 68 -18.42 -5.62 -0.44
CA ASP A 68 -18.98 -4.31 -0.78
C ASP A 68 -19.00 -3.29 0.38
N ASP A 69 -18.45 -3.66 1.54
CA ASP A 69 -18.39 -2.77 2.69
C ASP A 69 -17.33 -1.67 2.47
N PRO A 70 -17.54 -0.44 2.98
CA PRO A 70 -16.57 0.65 2.87
C PRO A 70 -15.26 0.39 3.62
N GLU A 71 -15.23 -0.59 4.53
CA GLU A 71 -14.04 -1.06 5.24
C GLU A 71 -13.22 -2.09 4.43
N ASN A 72 -13.74 -2.59 3.31
CA ASN A 72 -13.00 -3.47 2.43
C ASN A 72 -12.00 -2.67 1.59
N GLU A 73 -10.77 -2.58 2.08
CA GLU A 73 -9.72 -1.82 1.42
C GLU A 73 -9.20 -2.50 0.15
N ILE A 74 -9.04 -1.70 -0.92
CA ILE A 74 -8.35 -2.13 -2.13
C ILE A 74 -6.86 -1.89 -1.93
N CYS A 75 -6.09 -2.98 -1.87
CA CYS A 75 -4.63 -2.94 -1.80
C CYS A 75 -4.03 -3.21 -3.18
N ILE A 76 -3.13 -2.32 -3.62
CA ILE A 76 -2.42 -2.44 -4.89
C ILE A 76 -0.94 -2.22 -4.61
N SER A 77 -0.12 -3.19 -4.94
CA SER A 77 1.32 -3.06 -4.82
C SER A 77 2.07 -3.86 -5.88
N SER A 78 3.27 -3.38 -6.22
CA SER A 78 4.23 -4.11 -7.04
C SER A 78 5.25 -4.82 -6.15
N GLY A 79 5.87 -5.87 -6.69
CA GLY A 79 7.09 -6.42 -6.09
C GLY A 79 8.27 -5.43 -6.22
N PRO A 80 9.38 -5.66 -5.51
CA PRO A 80 10.57 -4.79 -5.55
C PRO A 80 11.24 -4.73 -6.93
N LEU A 81 10.97 -5.69 -7.81
CA LEU A 81 11.47 -5.70 -9.19
C LEU A 81 10.52 -4.98 -10.17
N GLY A 82 9.34 -4.57 -9.71
CA GLY A 82 8.36 -3.87 -10.54
C GLY A 82 8.91 -2.54 -11.06
N GLY A 83 8.74 -2.29 -12.36
CA GLY A 83 9.28 -1.09 -13.02
C GLY A 83 10.78 -1.14 -13.31
N SER A 84 11.48 -2.24 -12.98
CA SER A 84 12.86 -2.46 -13.39
C SER A 84 12.94 -2.90 -14.85
N ILE A 85 13.90 -2.35 -15.60
CA ILE A 85 14.19 -2.74 -16.98
C ILE A 85 15.04 -4.02 -17.08
N PHE A 86 15.58 -4.49 -15.95
CA PHE A 86 16.54 -5.60 -15.93
C PHE A 86 15.87 -6.98 -15.84
N TYR A 87 14.58 -7.02 -15.51
CA TYR A 87 13.84 -8.28 -15.32
C TYR A 87 12.69 -8.33 -16.33
N PRO A 88 12.66 -9.33 -17.23
CA PRO A 88 11.49 -9.55 -18.08
C PRO A 88 10.30 -10.00 -17.21
N GLY A 89 9.11 -9.55 -17.59
CA GLY A 89 7.84 -9.85 -16.90
C GLY A 89 7.26 -11.21 -17.25
#